data_AF-A0A137SJG3-F1
#
_entry.id   AF-A0A137SJG3-F1
#
_cell.length_a   1.000
_cell.length_b   1.000
_cell.length_c   1.000
_cell.angle_alpha   90.00
_cell.angle_beta   90.00
_cell.angle_gamma   90.00
#
_symmetry.space_group_name_H-M   'P 1'
#
loop_
_entity.id
_entity.type
_entity.pdbx_description
1 polymer ?
#
loop_
_entity_poly.entity_id
_entity_poly.type
_entity_poly.pdbx_seq_one_letter_code
_entity_poly.pdbx_strand_id
1 'polypeptide(L)'
;MAKPNKKGPTQTVEISCKKCKTLLFKYRKGGKGNLVKCFKERIVTDYCETPCTCPKCGQVFARDTLIRGTPAYKMVGGKVTMK
;
A
#
# COMPACT_ATOMS: atom_id res chain seq x y z
N MET A 1 21.50 2.30 -9.65
CA MET A 1 20.09 1.86 -9.70
C MET A 1 19.18 2.98 -9.24
N ALA A 2 18.17 3.35 -10.02
CA ALA A 2 17.43 4.60 -9.85
C ALA A 2 16.58 4.63 -8.56
N LYS A 3 16.80 5.66 -7.74
CA LYS A 3 15.88 6.09 -6.68
C LYS A 3 14.51 6.41 -7.30
N PRO A 4 13.39 6.19 -6.60
CA PRO A 4 12.08 6.64 -7.07
C PRO A 4 12.13 8.14 -7.40
N ASN A 5 11.67 8.49 -8.59
CA ASN A 5 11.79 9.84 -9.16
C ASN A 5 11.04 10.89 -8.31
N LYS A 6 11.58 12.11 -8.22
CA LYS A 6 11.06 13.21 -7.38
C LYS A 6 9.66 13.66 -7.80
N LYS A 7 9.34 13.52 -9.10
CA LYS A 7 7.98 13.63 -9.63
C LYS A 7 7.27 12.28 -9.41
N GLY A 8 6.57 12.16 -8.29
CA GLY A 8 5.74 10.99 -8.01
C GLY A 8 4.64 10.81 -9.08
N PRO A 9 4.15 9.58 -9.29
CA PRO A 9 3.01 9.35 -10.16
C PRO A 9 1.79 10.12 -9.66
N THR A 10 1.06 10.78 -10.55
CA THR A 10 -0.13 11.57 -10.23
C THR A 10 -1.35 10.70 -9.92
N GLN A 11 -1.39 9.48 -10.44
CA GLN A 11 -2.48 8.55 -10.22
C GLN A 11 -2.47 8.02 -8.79
N THR A 12 -3.53 8.36 -8.07
CA THR A 12 -3.81 7.82 -6.73
C THR A 12 -4.82 6.70 -6.88
N VAL A 13 -4.54 5.57 -6.27
CA VAL A 13 -5.43 4.41 -6.20
C VAL A 13 -5.89 4.21 -4.78
N GLU A 14 -7.08 3.65 -4.64
CA GLU A 14 -7.67 3.32 -3.35
C GLU A 14 -7.43 1.85 -3.05
N ILE A 15 -6.78 1.59 -1.93
CA ILE A 15 -6.48 0.22 -1.51
C ILE A 15 -7.44 -0.13 -0.39
N SER A 16 -8.19 -1.20 -0.61
CA SER A 16 -9.23 -1.70 0.29
C SER A 16 -8.92 -3.13 0.72
N CYS A 17 -9.39 -3.52 1.90
CA CYS A 17 -9.30 -4.90 2.34
C CYS A 17 -10.21 -5.79 1.48
N LYS A 18 -9.72 -6.91 0.95
CA LYS A 18 -10.55 -7.81 0.15
C LYS A 18 -11.68 -8.45 0.95
N LYS A 19 -11.47 -8.68 2.25
CA LYS A 19 -12.44 -9.35 3.14
C LYS A 19 -13.61 -8.46 3.51
N CYS A 20 -13.35 -7.27 4.06
CA CYS A 20 -14.39 -6.38 4.57
C CYS A 20 -14.66 -5.14 3.70
N LYS A 21 -13.92 -4.98 2.59
CA LYS A 21 -13.99 -3.83 1.66
C LYS A 21 -13.70 -2.47 2.29
N THR A 22 -13.22 -2.42 3.53
CA THR A 22 -12.81 -1.19 4.20
C THR A 22 -11.61 -0.57 3.47
N LEU A 23 -11.67 0.75 3.27
CA LEU A 23 -10.57 1.53 2.74
C LEU A 23 -9.40 1.52 3.75
N LEU A 24 -8.22 1.13 3.29
CA LEU A 24 -7.03 1.03 4.11
C LEU A 24 -6.12 2.24 3.92
N PHE A 25 -5.80 2.58 2.65
CA PHE A 25 -4.96 3.73 2.32
C PHE A 25 -5.20 4.21 0.90
N LYS A 26 -4.92 5.50 0.68
CA LYS A 26 -4.78 6.12 -0.64
C LYS A 26 -3.31 6.12 -1.02
N TYR A 27 -2.97 5.59 -2.19
CA TYR A 27 -1.57 5.37 -2.59
C TYR A 27 -1.29 5.91 -3.98
N ARG A 28 -0.17 6.62 -4.14
CA ARG A 28 0.32 7.06 -5.46
C ARG A 28 1.01 5.92 -6.19
N LYS A 29 0.29 5.30 -7.12
CA LYS A 29 0.77 4.13 -7.83
C LYS A 29 1.53 4.50 -9.10
N GLY A 30 2.75 3.99 -9.20
CA GLY A 30 3.56 4.10 -10.42
C GLY A 30 3.41 2.84 -11.27
N GLY A 31 2.88 2.99 -12.49
CA GLY A 31 2.76 1.91 -13.47
C GLY A 31 1.46 1.11 -13.37
N LYS A 32 1.24 0.18 -14.33
CA LYS A 32 -0.02 -0.57 -14.51
C LYS A 32 -0.07 -1.92 -13.78
N GLY A 33 1.06 -2.47 -13.31
CA GLY A 33 1.13 -3.81 -12.71
C GLY A 33 0.47 -3.95 -11.33
N ASN A 34 0.51 -5.17 -10.78
CA ASN A 34 -0.06 -5.48 -9.46
C ASN A 34 0.65 -4.75 -8.31
N LEU A 35 -0.12 -4.39 -7.28
CA LEU A 35 0.41 -3.75 -6.08
C LEU A 35 1.05 -4.79 -5.14
N VAL A 36 2.32 -5.11 -5.40
CA VAL A 36 3.10 -6.02 -4.54
C VAL A 36 3.85 -5.25 -3.44
N LYS A 37 4.31 -4.04 -3.76
CA LYS A 37 5.16 -3.19 -2.91
C LYS A 37 4.54 -1.80 -2.80
N CYS A 38 4.28 -1.37 -1.58
CA CYS A 38 3.70 -0.07 -1.26
C CYS A 38 4.70 0.74 -0.44
N PHE A 39 5.36 1.72 -1.05
CA PHE A 39 6.35 2.54 -0.34
C PHE A 39 5.64 3.53 0.59
N LYS A 40 6.07 3.63 1.85
CA LYS A 40 5.38 4.49 2.84
C LYS A 40 5.36 5.95 2.42
N GLU A 41 6.43 6.43 1.80
CA GLU A 41 6.55 7.80 1.26
C GLU A 41 5.53 8.14 0.16
N ARG A 42 4.86 7.13 -0.43
CA ARG A 42 3.84 7.32 -1.49
C ARG A 42 2.42 7.13 -0.97
N ILE A 43 2.24 6.86 0.32
CA ILE A 43 0.93 6.83 0.97
C ILE A 43 0.47 8.28 1.14
N VAL A 44 -0.67 8.59 0.56
CA VAL A 44 -1.29 9.92 0.64
C VAL A 44 -2.10 10.05 1.91
N THR A 45 -2.82 8.97 2.26
CA THR A 45 -3.67 8.92 3.44
C THR A 45 -3.68 7.50 3.96
N ASP A 46 -3.43 7.35 5.25
CA ASP A 46 -3.49 6.10 5.97
C ASP A 46 -4.74 6.11 6.87
N TYR A 47 -5.57 5.09 6.75
CA TYR A 47 -6.79 4.90 7.55
C TYR A 47 -6.64 3.73 8.52
N CYS A 48 -5.46 3.12 8.63
CA CYS A 48 -5.21 1.99 9.52
C CYS A 48 -4.76 2.48 10.90
N GLU A 49 -5.41 2.00 11.96
CA GLU A 49 -4.98 2.30 13.34
C GLU A 49 -3.71 1.53 13.71
N THR A 50 -3.58 0.31 13.21
CA THR A 50 -2.41 -0.54 13.42
C THR A 50 -1.73 -0.81 12.07
N PRO A 51 -0.40 -0.64 11.96
CA PRO A 51 0.30 -0.86 10.70
C PRO A 51 0.09 -2.29 10.21
N CYS A 52 -0.04 -2.45 8.89
CA CYS A 52 -0.24 -3.74 8.22
C CYS A 52 -1.53 -4.51 8.59
N THR A 53 -2.41 -3.94 9.42
CA THR A 53 -3.60 -4.62 9.94
C THR A 53 -4.87 -3.83 9.62
N CYS A 54 -5.90 -4.52 9.13
CA CYS A 54 -7.16 -3.86 8.80
C CYS A 54 -7.89 -3.44 10.08
N PRO A 55 -8.31 -2.16 10.22
CA PRO A 55 -8.99 -1.67 11.43
C PRO A 55 -10.35 -2.32 11.65
N LYS A 56 -11.05 -2.73 10.58
CA LYS A 56 -12.39 -3.32 10.70
C LYS A 56 -12.41 -4.81 11.00
N CYS A 57 -11.47 -5.59 10.45
CA CYS A 57 -11.51 -7.05 10.56
C CYS A 57 -10.27 -7.69 11.20
N GLY A 58 -9.30 -6.88 11.64
CA GLY A 58 -8.06 -7.35 12.26
C GLY A 58 -7.14 -8.16 11.34
N GLN A 59 -7.46 -8.25 10.05
CA GLN A 59 -6.68 -9.06 9.11
C GLN A 59 -5.37 -8.36 8.77
N VAL A 60 -4.25 -9.06 8.99
CA VAL A 60 -2.93 -8.66 8.51
C VAL A 60 -2.89 -8.75 6.98
N PHE A 61 -2.81 -7.60 6.30
CA PHE A 61 -2.87 -7.48 4.85
C PHE A 61 -1.50 -7.22 4.19
N ALA A 62 -0.52 -6.76 4.97
CA ALA A 62 0.84 -6.51 4.52
C ALA A 62 1.86 -6.90 5.60
N ARG A 63 3.14 -6.74 5.28
CA ARG A 63 4.24 -6.80 6.24
C ARG A 63 5.15 -5.60 6.03
N ASP A 64 5.70 -5.08 7.11
CA ASP A 64 6.72 -4.05 7.06
C ASP A 64 8.04 -4.65 6.54
N THR A 65 8.67 -3.98 5.58
CA THR A 65 9.96 -4.40 5.05
C THR A 65 10.70 -3.21 4.46
N LEU A 66 12.03 -3.27 4.52
CA LEU A 66 12.87 -2.36 3.74
C LEU A 66 13.02 -2.92 2.32
N ILE A 67 12.76 -2.09 1.31
CA ILE A 67 12.97 -2.44 -0.09
C ILE A 67 13.98 -1.44 -0.65
N ARG A 68 15.20 -1.92 -0.91
CA ARG A 68 16.32 -1.10 -1.39
C ARG A 68 16.64 0.08 -0.46
N GLY A 69 16.57 -0.16 0.86
CA GLY A 69 16.83 0.86 1.88
C GLY A 69 15.67 1.81 2.16
N THR A 70 14.54 1.68 1.46
CA THR A 70 13.34 2.52 1.67
C THR A 70 12.25 1.73 2.39
N PRO A 71 11.59 2.30 3.42
CA PRO A 71 10.51 1.62 4.13
C PRO A 71 9.28 1.42 3.23
N ALA A 72 8.78 0.19 3.20
CA ALA A 72 7.64 -0.20 2.38
C ALA A 72 6.81 -1.30 3.05
N TYR A 73 5.52 -1.30 2.74
CA TYR A 73 4.63 -2.42 3.03
C TYR A 73 4.64 -3.40 1.85
N LYS A 74 5.04 -4.64 2.11
CA LYS A 74 4.91 -5.73 1.14
C LYS A 74 3.55 -6.39 1.34
N MET A 75 2.67 -6.19 0.36
CA MET A 75 1.31 -6.70 0.42
C MET A 75 1.30 -8.23 0.40
N VAL A 76 0.41 -8.82 1.18
CA VAL A 76 0.12 -10.25 1.10
C VAL A 76 -0.85 -10.49 -0.05
N GLY A 77 -0.49 -11.42 -0.93
CA GLY A 77 -1.27 -11.73 -2.14
C GLY A 77 -2.74 -12.03 -1.82
N GLY A 78 -3.64 -11.42 -2.58
CA GLY A 78 -5.08 -11.67 -2.45
C GLY A 78 -5.74 -11.14 -1.18
N LYS A 79 -5.04 -10.40 -0.31
CA LYS A 79 -5.65 -9.80 0.89
C LYS A 79 -6.16 -8.37 0.71
N VAL A 80 -5.67 -7.68 -0.32
CA VAL A 80 -6.05 -6.31 -0.65
C VAL A 80 -6.59 -6.25 -2.08
N THR A 81 -7.50 -5.31 -2.31
CA THR A 81 -8.04 -4.95 -3.62
C THR A 81 -7.69 -3.50 -3.89
N MET A 82 -7.22 -3.22 -5.09
CA MET A 82 -6.94 -1.87 -5.58
C MET A 82 -8.03 -1.47 -6.55
N LYS A 83 -8.60 -0.29 -6.35
CA LYS A 83 -9.52 0.36 -7.29
C LYS A 83 -8.94 1.69 -7.73
#